data_AF-A0A6P6NS44-F1
#
_entry.id   AF-A0A6P6NS44-F1
#
_cell.length_a   1.000
_cell.length_b   1.000
_cell.length_c   1.000
_cell.angle_alpha   90.00
_cell.angle_beta   90.00
_cell.angle_gamma   90.00
#
_symmetry.space_group_name_H-M   'P 1'
#
loop_
_entity.id
_entity.type
_entity.pdbx_description
1 polymer ?
#
loop_
_entity_poly.entity_id
_entity_poly.type
_entity_poly.pdbx_seq_one_letter_code
_entity_poly.pdbx_strand_id
1 'polypeptide(L)'
;MCVIITQAVRLSVRCYVDDKVSKVAWLNRSNIIFAGEDKWSLDPRVELVTQGQLEYSLRIQKVDVFDEGPYTCSIQTKQQPKTSQVYLIIQVPPVIYKVSEDITINEGSNVTLTCLANGRPDPSITWRLLNPSGERQPINCWKISY
;
A
#
# COMPACT_ATOMS: atom_id res chain seq x y z
N MET A 1 -4.00 -5.09 13.95
CA MET A 1 -4.56 -4.08 13.00
C MET A 1 -3.71 -4.08 11.74
N CYS A 2 -4.28 -3.75 10.57
CA CYS A 2 -3.53 -3.66 9.31
C CYS A 2 -3.73 -2.28 8.67
N VAL A 3 -2.68 -1.71 8.08
CA VAL A 3 -2.69 -0.44 7.33
C VAL A 3 -2.18 -0.70 5.93
N ILE A 4 -2.96 -0.32 4.94
CA ILE A 4 -2.62 -0.43 3.52
C ILE A 4 -2.23 0.96 3.02
N ILE A 5 -1.08 1.07 2.36
CA ILE A 5 -0.59 2.34 1.80
C ILE A 5 0.08 2.12 0.44
N THR A 6 -0.07 3.10 -0.45
CA THR A 6 0.60 3.08 -1.76
C THR A 6 2.08 3.41 -1.64
N GLN A 7 2.93 2.77 -2.45
CA GLN A 7 4.36 3.04 -2.54
C GLN A 7 4.63 4.53 -2.81
N ALA A 8 5.77 5.02 -2.32
CA ALA A 8 6.26 6.39 -2.41
C ALA A 8 5.40 7.44 -1.69
N VAL A 9 4.31 7.03 -1.01
CA VAL A 9 3.51 7.91 -0.15
C VAL A 9 4.13 8.01 1.25
N ARG A 10 3.73 9.02 2.01
CA ARG A 10 4.10 9.20 3.42
C ARG A 10 3.14 8.42 4.33
N LEU A 11 3.68 7.51 5.12
CA LEU A 11 2.95 6.80 6.18
C LEU A 11 2.97 7.61 7.48
N SER A 12 1.87 7.58 8.23
CA SER A 12 1.80 8.05 9.61
C SER A 12 1.05 7.03 10.46
N VAL A 13 1.77 6.31 11.32
CA VAL A 13 1.20 5.37 12.27
C VAL A 13 1.07 6.05 13.62
N ARG A 14 -0.17 6.18 14.09
CA ARG A 14 -0.44 6.83 15.38
C ARG A 14 -0.25 5.88 16.54
N CYS A 15 0.37 6.38 17.60
CA CYS A 15 0.37 5.74 18.91
C CYS A 15 0.06 6.79 19.96
N TYR A 16 -0.96 6.53 20.78
CA TYR A 16 -1.34 7.40 21.88
C TYR A 16 -0.81 6.82 23.18
N VAL A 17 -0.06 7.64 23.91
CA VAL A 17 0.44 7.34 25.25
C VAL A 17 -0.54 7.85 26.30
N ASP A 18 -0.49 7.29 27.51
CA ASP A 18 -1.31 7.67 28.67
C ASP A 18 -0.43 8.52 29.62
N ASP A 19 -1.01 9.34 30.51
CA ASP A 19 -0.28 10.18 31.46
C ASP A 19 0.59 9.38 32.44
N LYS A 20 0.37 8.06 32.54
CA LYS A 20 1.08 7.13 33.43
C LYS A 20 2.26 6.41 32.76
N VAL A 21 2.68 6.84 31.58
CA VAL A 21 3.76 6.21 30.81
C VAL A 21 5.12 6.55 31.40
N SER A 22 5.97 5.53 31.54
CA SER A 22 7.35 5.67 32.01
C SER A 22 8.36 5.59 30.87
N LYS A 23 8.11 4.78 29.84
CA LYS A 23 8.95 4.65 28.63
C LYS A 23 8.08 4.30 27.42
N VAL A 24 8.46 4.76 26.25
CA VAL A 24 7.79 4.44 24.98
C VAL A 24 8.84 4.17 23.89
N ALA A 25 8.55 3.24 22.99
CA ALA A 25 9.42 2.92 21.86
C ALA A 25 8.63 2.49 20.62
N TRP A 26 9.14 2.84 19.45
CA TRP A 26 8.71 2.28 18.17
C TRP A 26 9.69 1.21 17.71
N LEU A 27 9.17 0.08 17.24
CA LEU A 27 9.95 -1.02 16.70
C LEU A 27 9.47 -1.42 15.30
N ASN A 28 10.40 -1.76 14.42
CA ASN A 28 10.15 -2.48 13.18
C ASN A 28 10.61 -3.93 13.40
N ARG A 29 9.65 -4.87 13.45
CA ARG A 29 9.90 -6.25 13.87
C ARG A 29 10.58 -6.28 15.25
N SER A 30 11.86 -6.62 15.32
CA SER A 30 12.66 -6.65 16.55
C SER A 30 13.63 -5.47 16.69
N ASN A 31 13.72 -4.60 15.69
CA ASN A 31 14.66 -3.46 15.68
C ASN A 31 14.00 -2.21 16.26
N ILE A 32 14.69 -1.52 17.16
CA ILE A 32 14.22 -0.26 17.73
C ILE A 32 14.41 0.85 16.69
N ILE A 33 13.34 1.60 16.42
CA ILE A 33 13.36 2.79 15.57
C ILE A 33 13.58 4.03 16.42
N PHE A 34 12.75 4.19 17.45
CA PHE A 34 12.82 5.26 18.43
C PHE A 34 12.61 4.70 19.83
N ALA A 35 13.29 5.27 20.82
CA ALA A 35 13.04 5.04 22.24
C ALA A 35 12.99 6.40 22.94
N GLY A 36 11.81 6.81 23.40
CA GLY A 36 11.60 8.21 23.77
C GLY A 36 11.87 9.12 22.56
N GLU A 37 12.66 10.17 22.72
CA GLU A 37 13.04 11.05 21.61
C GLU A 37 14.29 10.58 20.86
N ASP A 38 14.99 9.56 21.38
CA ASP A 38 16.21 9.05 20.79
C ASP A 38 15.92 8.22 19.53
N LYS A 39 16.53 8.60 18.41
CA LYS A 39 16.46 7.86 17.14
C LYS A 39 17.55 6.79 17.09
N TRP A 40 17.13 5.53 17.02
CA TRP A 40 18.01 4.36 16.91
C TRP A 40 18.14 3.86 15.48
N SER A 41 17.13 4.09 14.64
CA SER A 41 17.17 3.73 13.22
C SER A 41 18.12 4.63 12.44
N LEU A 42 18.93 4.03 11.57
CA LEU A 42 19.77 4.74 10.60
C LEU A 42 19.01 5.23 9.36
N ASP A 43 17.73 4.84 9.21
CA ASP A 43 16.93 5.23 8.06
C ASP A 43 16.61 6.75 8.13
N PRO A 44 17.04 7.57 7.17
CA PRO A 44 16.73 8.99 7.18
C PRO A 44 15.23 9.28 6.93
N ARG A 45 14.47 8.33 6.38
CA ARG A 45 13.05 8.50 6.04
C ARG A 45 12.12 8.44 7.26
N VAL A 46 12.58 7.87 8.38
CA VAL A 46 11.76 7.74 9.59
C VAL A 46 11.88 8.97 10.48
N GLU A 47 10.73 9.45 10.94
CA GLU A 47 10.59 10.65 11.74
C GLU A 47 9.62 10.37 12.89
N LEU A 48 9.95 10.86 14.08
CA LEU A 48 9.04 10.86 15.21
C LEU A 48 8.15 12.10 15.13
N VAL A 49 6.84 11.89 15.29
CA VAL A 49 5.85 12.97 15.36
C VAL A 49 5.24 12.98 16.75
N THR A 50 5.56 14.02 17.51
CA THR A 50 4.95 14.31 18.80
C THR A 50 4.04 15.54 18.65
N GLN A 51 2.76 15.38 18.96
CA GLN A 51 1.80 16.48 19.05
C GLN A 51 1.15 16.45 20.45
N GLY A 52 1.54 17.40 21.29
CA GLY A 52 1.16 17.40 22.70
C GLY A 52 1.86 16.28 23.50
N GLN A 53 1.39 16.04 24.73
CA GLN A 53 2.01 15.08 25.66
C GLN A 53 1.64 13.62 25.37
N LEU A 54 0.59 13.37 24.58
CA LEU A 54 -0.03 12.05 24.42
C LEU A 54 0.15 11.42 23.04
N GLU A 55 0.71 12.12 22.06
CA GLU A 55 0.94 11.55 20.72
C GLU A 55 2.40 11.19 20.52
N TYR A 56 2.64 9.93 20.15
CA TYR A 56 3.96 9.37 19.85
C TYR A 56 3.89 8.63 18.52
N SER A 57 3.65 9.36 17.44
CA SER A 57 3.37 8.81 16.12
C SER A 57 4.65 8.55 15.32
N LEU A 58 4.72 7.43 14.61
CA LEU A 58 5.81 7.12 13.67
C LEU A 58 5.43 7.59 12.27
N ARG A 59 6.30 8.39 11.64
CA ARG A 59 6.16 8.82 10.26
C ARG A 59 7.27 8.23 9.40
N ILE A 60 6.92 7.71 8.23
CA ILE A 60 7.88 7.17 7.25
C ILE A 60 7.62 7.86 5.92
N GLN A 61 8.61 8.58 5.42
CA GLN A 61 8.54 9.25 4.12
C GLN A 61 8.84 8.25 2.99
N LYS A 62 8.20 8.42 1.84
CA LYS A 62 8.46 7.63 0.62
C LYS A 62 8.57 6.13 0.92
N VAL A 63 7.47 5.56 1.43
CA VAL A 63 7.44 4.13 1.78
C VAL A 63 7.76 3.25 0.58
N ASP A 64 8.47 2.17 0.83
CA ASP A 64 8.89 1.19 -0.17
C ASP A 64 8.35 -0.19 0.18
N VAL A 65 8.29 -1.11 -0.79
CA VAL A 65 7.81 -2.48 -0.62
C VAL A 65 8.57 -3.24 0.46
N PHE A 66 9.83 -2.88 0.74
CA PHE A 66 10.66 -3.47 1.81
C PHE A 66 10.27 -3.00 3.21
N ASP A 67 9.52 -1.91 3.33
CA ASP A 67 9.02 -1.41 4.61
C ASP A 67 7.85 -2.25 5.12
N GLU A 68 7.27 -3.12 4.28
CA GLU A 68 6.17 -4.02 4.65
C GLU A 68 6.51 -4.93 5.84
N GLY A 69 5.57 -5.00 6.79
CA GLY A 69 5.68 -5.85 7.96
C GLY A 69 5.10 -5.24 9.23
N PRO A 70 5.37 -5.88 10.38
CA PRO A 70 4.84 -5.44 11.67
C PRO A 70 5.65 -4.27 12.25
N TYR A 71 4.95 -3.20 12.60
CA TYR A 71 5.45 -2.09 13.40
C TYR A 71 4.75 -2.09 14.75
N THR A 72 5.53 -1.96 15.83
CA THR A 72 5.03 -2.06 17.20
C THR A 72 5.35 -0.79 17.97
N CYS A 73 4.33 -0.15 18.53
CA CYS A 73 4.50 0.83 19.59
C CYS A 73 4.45 0.11 20.93
N SER A 74 5.56 0.13 21.66
CA SER A 74 5.67 -0.46 22.99
C SER A 74 5.66 0.64 24.03
N ILE A 75 4.76 0.55 24.99
CA ILE A 75 4.54 1.51 26.05
C ILE A 75 4.75 0.82 27.39
N GLN A 76 5.75 1.23 28.14
CA GLN A 76 5.91 0.81 29.53
C GLN A 76 5.06 1.71 30.43
N THR A 77 4.08 1.13 31.12
CA THR A 77 3.36 1.82 32.20
C THR A 77 3.87 1.35 33.56
N LYS A 78 3.50 2.05 34.64
CA LYS A 78 3.89 1.67 36.02
C LYS A 78 3.42 0.27 36.44
N GLN A 79 2.37 -0.27 35.81
CA GLN A 79 1.79 -1.57 36.17
C GLN A 79 2.22 -2.67 35.21
N GLN A 80 2.08 -2.44 33.90
CA GLN A 80 2.44 -3.41 32.87
C GLN A 80 2.86 -2.75 31.54
N PRO A 81 3.65 -3.44 30.71
CA PRO A 81 3.84 -3.06 29.31
C PRO A 81 2.50 -3.17 28.55
N LYS A 82 2.23 -2.20 27.68
CA LYS A 82 1.15 -2.22 26.69
C LYS A 82 1.79 -2.14 25.31
N THR A 83 1.33 -2.96 24.37
CA THR A 83 1.83 -2.95 23.00
C THR A 83 0.68 -2.71 22.02
N SER A 84 0.93 -1.88 21.01
CA SER A 84 0.04 -1.70 19.87
C SER A 84 0.81 -2.05 18.61
N GLN A 85 0.34 -3.07 17.89
CA GLN A 85 0.99 -3.54 16.66
C GLN A 85 0.10 -3.31 15.45
N VAL A 86 0.72 -2.75 14.41
CA VAL A 86 0.13 -2.59 13.08
C VAL A 86 0.94 -3.39 12.07
N TYR A 87 0.26 -4.04 11.14
CA TYR A 87 0.90 -4.65 9.98
C TYR A 87 0.76 -3.70 8.79
N LEU A 88 1.88 -3.20 8.29
CA LEU A 88 1.94 -2.33 7.12
C LEU A 88 1.94 -3.18 5.85
N ILE A 89 1.01 -2.94 4.93
CA ILE A 89 0.97 -3.55 3.60
C ILE A 89 1.19 -2.48 2.55
N ILE A 90 2.14 -2.71 1.64
CA ILE A 90 2.49 -1.76 0.59
C ILE A 90 1.86 -2.17 -0.73
N GLN A 91 1.05 -1.28 -1.30
CA GLN A 91 0.46 -1.43 -2.63
C GLN A 91 1.27 -0.69 -3.68
N VAL A 92 1.39 -1.30 -4.85
CA VAL A 92 2.02 -0.68 -6.03
C VAL A 92 0.91 -0.52 -7.07
N PRO A 93 0.66 0.70 -7.58
CA PRO A 93 -0.36 0.92 -8.59
C PRO A 93 -0.09 0.06 -9.85
N PRO A 94 -1.14 -0.39 -10.54
CA PRO A 94 -0.98 -1.15 -11.76
C PRO A 94 -0.38 -0.28 -12.88
N VAL A 95 0.62 -0.80 -13.57
CA VAL A 95 1.24 -0.18 -14.75
C VAL A 95 1.31 -1.20 -15.88
N ILE A 96 0.66 -0.87 -17.00
CA ILE A 96 0.78 -1.64 -18.24
C ILE A 96 2.15 -1.35 -18.83
N TYR A 97 2.97 -2.38 -19.02
CA TYR A 97 4.32 -2.25 -19.57
C TYR A 97 4.47 -2.88 -20.95
N LYS A 98 3.51 -3.70 -21.38
CA LYS A 98 3.46 -4.25 -22.72
C LYS A 98 2.01 -4.37 -23.18
N VAL A 99 1.72 -3.83 -24.36
CA VAL A 99 0.44 -4.00 -25.05
C VAL A 99 0.72 -4.31 -26.51
N SER A 100 -0.13 -5.11 -27.16
CA SER A 100 -0.09 -5.28 -28.60
C SER A 100 -0.18 -3.92 -29.30
N GLU A 101 0.64 -3.72 -30.33
CA GLU A 101 0.55 -2.57 -31.22
C GLU A 101 -0.71 -2.66 -32.10
N ASP A 102 -0.96 -1.61 -32.87
CA ASP A 102 -2.04 -1.60 -33.85
C ASP A 102 -1.74 -2.62 -34.96
N ILE A 103 -2.69 -3.50 -35.25
CA ILE A 103 -2.54 -4.58 -36.22
C ILE A 103 -3.69 -4.49 -37.23
N THR A 104 -3.34 -4.59 -38.52
CA THR A 104 -4.31 -4.79 -39.61
C THR A 104 -4.25 -6.25 -40.05
N ILE A 105 -5.40 -6.93 -40.05
CA ILE A 105 -5.51 -8.33 -40.47
C ILE A 105 -6.59 -8.47 -41.54
N ASN A 106 -6.48 -9.50 -42.37
CA ASN A 106 -7.51 -9.83 -43.35
C ASN A 106 -8.72 -10.44 -42.65
N GLU A 107 -9.90 -10.22 -43.23
CA GLU A 107 -11.14 -10.86 -42.76
C GLU A 107 -10.99 -12.38 -42.69
N GLY A 108 -11.54 -12.98 -41.63
CA GLY A 108 -11.41 -14.41 -41.36
C GLY A 108 -10.07 -14.85 -40.73
N SER A 109 -9.13 -13.93 -40.53
CA SER A 109 -7.86 -14.22 -39.83
C SER A 109 -8.04 -14.19 -38.32
N ASN A 110 -7.27 -15.02 -37.60
CA ASN A 110 -7.21 -15.00 -36.14
C ASN A 110 -6.22 -13.94 -35.64
N VAL A 111 -6.53 -13.30 -34.52
CA VAL A 111 -5.66 -12.33 -33.84
C VAL A 111 -5.60 -12.62 -32.35
N THR A 112 -4.42 -12.45 -31.77
CA THR A 112 -4.18 -12.54 -30.33
C THR A 112 -3.64 -11.21 -29.82
N LEU A 113 -4.42 -10.55 -28.96
CA LEU A 113 -4.01 -9.31 -28.31
C LEU A 113 -3.39 -9.65 -26.95
N THR A 114 -2.22 -9.07 -26.68
CA THR A 114 -1.49 -9.23 -25.42
C THR A 114 -1.51 -7.93 -24.64
N CYS A 115 -1.77 -8.00 -23.34
CA CYS A 115 -1.62 -6.89 -22.41
C CYS A 115 -0.99 -7.46 -21.13
N LEU A 116 0.16 -6.91 -20.76
CA LEU A 116 0.89 -7.26 -19.54
C LEU A 116 1.01 -6.03 -18.65
N ALA A 117 0.63 -6.20 -17.39
CA ALA A 117 0.70 -5.16 -16.38
C ALA A 117 1.36 -5.71 -15.11
N ASN A 118 2.11 -4.85 -14.42
CA ASN A 118 2.67 -5.12 -13.10
C ASN A 118 1.92 -4.29 -12.06
N GLY A 119 1.89 -4.74 -10.83
CA GLY A 119 1.25 -4.06 -9.70
C GLY A 119 1.33 -4.90 -8.45
N ARG A 120 0.98 -4.33 -7.30
CA ARG A 120 0.89 -5.08 -6.04
C ARG A 120 -0.39 -4.70 -5.29
N PRO A 121 -1.33 -5.62 -5.09
CA PRO A 121 -1.34 -7.01 -5.57
C PRO A 121 -1.35 -7.11 -7.10
N ASP A 122 -1.10 -8.31 -7.64
CA ASP A 122 -1.07 -8.55 -9.08
C ASP A 122 -2.38 -8.08 -9.73
N PRO A 123 -2.31 -7.28 -10.82
CA PRO A 123 -3.49 -6.67 -11.40
C PRO A 123 -4.34 -7.65 -12.19
N SER A 124 -5.66 -7.50 -12.12
CA SER A 124 -6.59 -8.18 -13.01
C SER A 124 -6.70 -7.40 -14.34
N ILE A 125 -6.47 -8.07 -15.46
CA ILE A 125 -6.48 -7.48 -16.80
C ILE A 125 -7.80 -7.83 -17.48
N THR A 126 -8.51 -6.82 -18.00
CA THR A 126 -9.76 -6.99 -18.75
C THR A 126 -9.69 -6.23 -20.08
N TRP A 127 -10.27 -6.83 -21.12
CA TRP A 127 -10.35 -6.22 -22.45
C TRP A 127 -11.75 -5.65 -22.68
N ARG A 128 -11.80 -4.52 -23.38
CA ARG A 128 -13.05 -3.92 -23.86
C ARG A 128 -12.95 -3.61 -25.35
N LEU A 129 -13.95 -4.04 -26.12
CA LEU A 129 -14.12 -3.59 -27.50
C LEU A 129 -14.72 -2.19 -27.44
N LEU A 130 -14.02 -1.21 -28.01
CA LEU A 130 -14.55 0.14 -28.18
C LEU A 130 -15.16 0.24 -29.57
N ASN A 131 -16.48 0.38 -29.64
CA ASN A 131 -17.13 0.66 -30.91
C ASN A 131 -16.68 2.04 -31.43
N PRO A 132 -16.60 2.24 -32.76
CA PRO A 132 -16.11 3.49 -33.35
C PRO A 132 -16.88 4.75 -32.92
N SER A 133 -18.09 4.60 -32.36
CA SER A 133 -18.93 5.70 -31.87
C SER A 133 -18.70 6.07 -30.39
N GLY A 134 -17.89 5.34 -29.62
CA GLY A 134 -17.65 5.63 -28.20
C GLY A 134 -18.89 5.52 -27.29
N GLU A 135 -20.05 5.12 -27.82
CA GLU A 135 -21.27 4.92 -27.05
C GLU A 135 -21.21 3.60 -26.28
N ARG A 136 -21.53 3.65 -24.97
CA ARG A 136 -21.91 2.45 -24.22
C ARG A 136 -23.20 1.91 -24.83
N GLN A 137 -23.09 1.00 -25.79
CA GLN A 137 -24.26 0.24 -26.24
C GLN A 137 -24.73 -0.65 -25.08
N PRO A 138 -26.01 -0.58 -24.69
CA PRO A 138 -26.58 -1.58 -23.80
C PRO A 138 -26.46 -2.94 -24.50
N ILE A 139 -26.16 -3.97 -23.72
CA ILE A 139 -26.06 -5.35 -24.18
C ILE A 139 -27.44 -5.76 -24.72
N ASN A 140 -27.68 -5.53 -26.01
CA ASN A 140 -28.85 -6.05 -26.70
C ASN A 140 -28.47 -7.45 -27.17
N CYS A 141 -28.90 -8.45 -26.40
CA CYS A 141 -28.89 -9.85 -26.77
C CYS A 141 -29.62 -10.03 -28.12
N TRP A 142 -28.88 -10.05 -29.22
CA TRP A 142 -29.36 -10.61 -30.47
C TRP A 142 -28.91 -12.07 -30.54
N LYS A 143 -29.88 -12.92 -30.24
CA LYS A 143 -30.10 -14.27 -30.80
C LYS A 143 -29.04 -14.72 -31.80
N ILE A 144 -28.42 -15.85 -31.49
CA ILE A 144 -28.21 -16.87 -32.50
C ILE A 144 -28.91 -18.13 -32.00
N SER A 145 -30.06 -18.41 -32.60
CA SER A 145 -30.64 -19.73 -32.68
C SER A 145 -30.25 -20.31 -34.03
N TYR A 146 -29.49 -21.40 -34.00
CA TYR A 146 -29.62 -22.56 -34.89
C TYR A 146 -29.24 -23.80 -34.08
#